data_AF-A0A8H3PBW8-F1
#
_entry.id   AF-A0A8H3PBW8-F1
#
_cell.length_a   1.000
_cell.length_b   1.000
_cell.length_c   1.000
_cell.angle_alpha   90.00
_cell.angle_beta   90.00
_cell.angle_gamma   90.00
#
_symmetry.space_group_name_H-M   'P 1'
#
loop_
_entity.id
_entity.type
_entity.pdbx_description
1 polymer ?
#
loop_
_entity_poly.entity_id
_entity_poly.type
_entity_poly.pdbx_seq_one_letter_code
_entity_poly.pdbx_strand_id
1 'polypeptide(L)'
;MASIQAQISAELLNSKSLPVSPSWLNNFISSSASQRNVPLSAIVRTALFRILASDFRESLSTRTPSSLLPVDIFDTSVQERRIQGPIPLQIVDIEDIGTSLWSQVEAIERIERGEAIRGREIVRTVNVDEDSEERAARTGNIRAANSAASGAGSNSNGPHRLVLQDAAGTRAVAIELKRVEGIGLGKIPIGAKLLLRDATVARGMILLTPESVSLLGGKIETLDQAWKEGRKAKLTARITEMERSQAL
;
A
#
# COMPACT_ATOMS: atom_id res chain seq x y z
N MET A 1 -24.26 -4.08 30.55
CA MET A 1 -22.81 -4.04 30.23
C MET A 1 -22.65 -4.20 28.73
N ALA A 2 -21.83 -3.39 28.06
CA ALA A 2 -21.58 -3.56 26.63
C ALA A 2 -20.81 -4.87 26.38
N SER A 3 -21.16 -5.61 25.32
CA SER A 3 -20.45 -6.85 24.97
C SER A 3 -18.99 -6.52 24.59
N ILE A 4 -18.08 -7.49 24.76
CA ILE A 4 -16.67 -7.33 24.34
C ILE A 4 -16.56 -7.00 22.84
N GLN A 5 -17.48 -7.54 22.04
CA GLN A 5 -17.62 -7.22 20.62
C GLN A 5 -17.90 -5.72 20.40
N ALA A 6 -18.87 -5.16 21.13
CA ALA A 6 -19.21 -3.74 21.03
C ALA A 6 -18.02 -2.86 21.47
N GLN A 7 -17.27 -3.27 22.49
CA GLN A 7 -16.08 -2.55 22.95
C GLN A 7 -14.97 -2.52 21.89
N ILE A 8 -14.63 -3.66 21.28
CA ILE A 8 -13.61 -3.73 20.23
C ILE A 8 -14.02 -2.91 19.01
N SER A 9 -15.28 -3.03 18.59
CA SER A 9 -15.81 -2.28 17.44
C SER A 9 -15.76 -0.77 17.67
N ALA A 10 -16.21 -0.31 18.84
CA ALA A 10 -16.19 1.11 19.20
C ALA A 10 -14.76 1.66 19.26
N GLU A 11 -13.82 0.91 19.84
CA GLU A 11 -12.43 1.34 19.96
C GLU A 11 -11.75 1.47 18.59
N LEU A 12 -11.96 0.51 17.67
CA LEU A 12 -11.41 0.57 16.31
C LEU A 12 -12.05 1.66 15.45
N LEU A 13 -13.35 1.91 15.63
CA LEU A 13 -14.05 3.00 14.96
C LEU A 13 -13.53 4.36 15.45
N ASN A 14 -13.38 4.55 16.76
CA ASN A 14 -12.97 5.84 17.34
C ASN A 14 -11.49 6.13 17.08
N SER A 15 -10.61 5.14 17.21
CA SER A 15 -9.16 5.34 17.11
C SER A 15 -8.63 5.31 15.68
N LYS A 16 -9.25 4.54 14.78
CA LYS A 16 -8.77 4.29 13.40
C LYS A 16 -9.82 4.55 12.32
N SER A 17 -11.04 4.94 12.69
CA SER A 17 -12.15 5.14 11.74
C SER A 17 -12.48 3.87 10.95
N LEU A 18 -12.31 2.69 11.57
CA LEU A 18 -12.57 1.39 10.93
C LEU A 18 -13.92 0.82 11.40
N PRO A 19 -14.98 0.86 10.56
CA PRO A 19 -16.25 0.22 10.87
C PRO A 19 -16.12 -1.29 10.65
N VAL A 20 -15.78 -2.04 11.69
CA VAL A 20 -15.51 -3.49 11.57
C VAL A 20 -16.80 -4.28 11.31
N SER A 21 -16.72 -5.29 10.45
CA SER A 21 -17.84 -6.19 10.20
C SER A 21 -18.20 -7.01 11.44
N PRO A 22 -19.49 -7.08 11.85
CA PRO A 22 -19.91 -7.92 12.97
C PRO A 22 -19.61 -9.40 12.77
N SER A 23 -19.71 -9.92 11.54
CA SER A 23 -19.42 -11.33 11.24
C SER A 23 -17.94 -11.65 11.35
N TRP A 24 -17.08 -10.77 10.82
CA TRP A 24 -15.62 -10.88 10.98
C TRP A 24 -15.24 -10.85 12.46
N LEU A 25 -15.81 -9.92 13.23
CA LEU A 25 -15.52 -9.75 14.64
C LEU A 25 -15.98 -10.95 15.48
N ASN A 26 -17.14 -11.54 15.15
CA ASN A 26 -17.61 -12.78 15.77
C ASN A 26 -16.61 -13.92 15.52
N ASN A 27 -16.19 -14.13 14.27
CA ASN A 27 -15.21 -15.16 13.92
C ASN A 27 -13.86 -14.93 14.62
N PHE A 28 -13.43 -13.68 14.70
CA PHE A 28 -12.21 -13.28 15.42
C PHE A 28 -12.30 -13.60 16.91
N ILE A 29 -13.41 -13.26 17.57
CA ILE A 29 -13.60 -13.54 19.01
C ILE A 29 -13.72 -15.05 19.25
N SER A 30 -14.47 -15.78 18.42
CA SER A 30 -14.62 -17.24 18.55
C SER A 30 -13.28 -17.96 18.40
N SER A 31 -12.43 -17.53 17.46
CA SER A 31 -11.07 -18.09 17.32
C SER A 31 -10.12 -17.67 18.46
N SER A 32 -10.36 -16.50 19.06
CA SER A 32 -9.54 -15.97 20.17
C SER A 32 -10.01 -16.42 21.55
N ALA A 33 -11.22 -16.97 21.70
CA ALA A 33 -11.81 -17.41 22.96
C ALA A 33 -11.02 -18.56 23.63
N SER A 34 -10.12 -19.21 22.90
CA SER A 34 -9.13 -20.15 23.42
C SER A 34 -8.09 -19.48 24.33
N GLN A 35 -7.89 -18.16 24.23
CA GLN A 35 -6.93 -17.40 25.03
C GLN A 35 -7.61 -16.74 26.23
N ARG A 36 -7.75 -17.52 27.31
CA ARG A 36 -8.28 -16.99 28.57
C ARG A 36 -7.33 -15.94 29.14
N ASN A 37 -7.89 -14.83 29.64
CA ASN A 37 -7.20 -13.78 30.40
C ASN A 37 -6.36 -12.75 29.62
N VAL A 38 -6.63 -12.52 28.33
CA VAL A 38 -5.96 -11.45 27.55
C VAL A 38 -6.63 -10.09 27.79
N PRO A 39 -5.87 -9.01 28.10
CA PRO A 39 -6.41 -7.66 28.24
C PRO A 39 -7.09 -7.15 26.95
N LEU A 40 -8.16 -6.36 27.09
CA LEU A 40 -8.91 -5.80 25.95
C LEU A 40 -8.00 -5.05 24.95
N SER A 41 -7.04 -4.28 25.43
CA SER A 41 -6.09 -3.53 24.59
C SER A 41 -5.25 -4.44 23.68
N ALA A 42 -4.83 -5.61 24.18
CA ALA A 42 -4.09 -6.60 23.41
C ALA A 42 -5.00 -7.28 22.37
N ILE A 43 -6.27 -7.52 22.71
CA ILE A 43 -7.27 -8.04 21.78
C ILE A 43 -7.53 -7.03 20.65
N VAL A 44 -7.76 -5.75 20.98
CA VAL A 44 -7.96 -4.68 20.00
C VAL A 44 -6.75 -4.53 19.08
N ARG A 45 -5.53 -4.58 19.62
CA ARG A 45 -4.31 -4.49 18.81
C ARG A 45 -4.15 -5.69 17.88
N THR A 46 -4.49 -6.89 18.34
CA THR A 46 -4.47 -8.11 17.52
C THR A 46 -5.54 -8.05 16.43
N ALA A 47 -6.74 -7.56 16.76
CA ALA A 47 -7.82 -7.35 15.81
C ALA A 47 -7.39 -6.35 14.72
N LEU A 48 -6.83 -5.20 15.11
CA LEU A 48 -6.32 -4.19 14.20
C LEU A 48 -5.27 -4.79 13.25
N PHE A 49 -4.30 -5.53 13.78
CA PHE A 49 -3.27 -6.18 12.97
C PHE A 49 -3.88 -7.11 11.92
N ARG A 50 -4.83 -7.97 12.31
CA ARG A 50 -5.50 -8.89 11.37
C ARG A 50 -6.35 -8.16 10.34
N ILE A 51 -7.04 -7.09 10.72
CA ILE A 51 -7.82 -6.25 9.79
C ILE A 51 -6.91 -5.63 8.73
N LEU A 52 -5.80 -5.02 9.16
CA LEU A 52 -4.84 -4.37 8.24
C LEU A 52 -4.17 -5.38 7.30
N ALA A 53 -4.04 -6.65 7.71
CA ALA A 53 -3.52 -7.74 6.90
C ALA A 53 -4.57 -8.46 6.03
N SER A 54 -5.85 -8.10 6.12
CA SER A 54 -6.95 -8.75 5.38
C SER A 54 -7.55 -7.84 4.30
N ASP A 55 -8.36 -8.40 3.40
CA ASP A 55 -9.16 -7.62 2.45
C ASP A 55 -10.26 -6.84 3.21
N PHE A 56 -10.38 -5.54 2.95
CA PHE A 56 -11.41 -4.69 3.57
C PHE A 56 -12.84 -5.09 3.20
N ARG A 57 -13.04 -5.80 2.09
CA ARG A 57 -14.34 -6.38 1.74
C ARG A 57 -14.81 -7.46 2.71
N GLU A 58 -13.89 -8.11 3.39
CA GLU A 58 -14.17 -9.22 4.31
C GLU A 58 -14.21 -8.75 5.77
N SER A 59 -13.41 -7.73 6.10
CA SER A 59 -13.17 -7.30 7.48
C SER A 59 -13.98 -6.08 7.91
N LEU A 60 -14.40 -5.21 6.97
CA LEU A 60 -15.15 -4.00 7.29
C LEU A 60 -16.63 -4.13 6.93
N SER A 61 -17.46 -3.36 7.62
CA SER A 61 -18.89 -3.26 7.38
C SER A 61 -19.19 -2.26 6.26
N THR A 62 -20.17 -2.58 5.43
CA THR A 62 -20.71 -1.70 4.39
C THR A 62 -22.00 -0.99 4.84
N ARG A 63 -22.38 -1.10 6.12
CA ARG A 63 -23.64 -0.54 6.65
C ARG A 63 -23.61 0.98 6.82
N THR A 64 -22.43 1.59 6.78
CA THR A 64 -22.24 3.04 6.97
C THR A 64 -21.87 3.67 5.63
N PRO A 65 -22.82 4.29 4.90
CA PRO A 65 -22.53 4.82 3.56
C PRO A 65 -21.46 5.91 3.55
N SER A 66 -21.31 6.68 4.65
CA SER A 66 -20.28 7.72 4.77
C SER A 66 -18.85 7.18 4.87
N SER A 67 -18.68 5.88 5.15
CA SER A 67 -17.38 5.19 5.12
C SER A 67 -17.11 4.45 3.81
N LEU A 68 -17.94 4.66 2.79
CA LEU A 68 -17.83 4.04 1.47
C LEU A 68 -17.63 5.10 0.41
N LEU A 69 -17.00 4.71 -0.70
CA LEU A 69 -16.92 5.58 -1.87
C LEU A 69 -18.31 5.72 -2.50
N PRO A 70 -18.65 6.90 -2.99
CA PRO A 70 -19.86 7.08 -3.79
C PRO A 70 -19.83 6.17 -5.03
N VAL A 71 -20.97 5.58 -5.37
CA VAL A 71 -21.09 4.62 -6.49
C VAL A 71 -20.80 5.24 -7.87
N ASP A 72 -20.89 6.56 -7.97
CA ASP A 72 -20.66 7.38 -9.15
C ASP A 72 -19.28 8.08 -9.11
N ILE A 73 -18.36 7.64 -8.25
CA ILE A 73 -17.05 8.28 -8.07
C ILE A 73 -16.21 8.37 -9.35
N PHE A 74 -16.46 7.50 -10.32
CA PHE A 74 -15.77 7.44 -11.62
C PHE A 74 -16.42 8.30 -12.70
N ASP A 75 -17.50 9.03 -12.40
CA ASP A 75 -18.15 9.92 -13.37
C ASP A 75 -17.22 11.08 -13.78
N THR A 76 -16.87 11.11 -15.06
CA THR A 76 -15.98 12.13 -15.65
C THR A 76 -16.73 13.42 -16.02
N SER A 77 -18.06 13.38 -16.10
CA SER A 77 -18.90 14.54 -16.37
C SER A 77 -18.87 15.52 -15.19
N VAL A 78 -18.75 15.00 -13.97
CA VAL A 78 -18.57 15.79 -12.74
C VAL A 78 -17.18 16.43 -12.77
N GLN A 79 -17.16 17.76 -12.85
CA GLN A 79 -15.90 18.52 -12.87
C GLN A 79 -15.12 18.32 -11.56
N GLU A 80 -15.79 18.54 -10.43
CA GLU A 80 -15.20 18.43 -9.11
C GLU A 80 -16.28 18.08 -8.07
N ARG A 81 -15.93 17.22 -7.12
CA ARG A 81 -16.73 16.92 -5.93
C ARG A 81 -15.82 16.74 -4.72
N ARG A 82 -16.31 17.12 -3.55
CA ARG A 82 -15.61 16.91 -2.27
C ARG A 82 -16.13 15.66 -1.58
N ILE A 83 -15.22 14.78 -1.17
CA ILE A 83 -15.49 13.63 -0.31
C ILE A 83 -15.04 13.98 1.11
N GLN A 84 -15.98 14.03 2.05
CA GLN A 84 -15.70 14.41 3.44
C GLN A 84 -14.97 13.28 4.20
N GLY A 85 -15.41 12.02 4.01
CA GLY A 85 -14.87 10.88 4.77
C GLY A 85 -15.18 10.96 6.26
N PRO A 86 -14.52 10.13 7.10
CA PRO A 86 -13.40 9.24 6.78
C PRO A 86 -13.81 7.97 6.01
N ILE A 87 -13.08 7.65 4.95
CA ILE A 87 -13.29 6.43 4.13
C ILE A 87 -12.05 5.54 4.21
N PRO A 88 -12.13 4.36 4.85
CA PRO A 88 -11.06 3.37 4.83
C PRO A 88 -10.93 2.75 3.44
N LEU A 89 -9.74 2.82 2.87
CA LEU A 89 -9.42 2.29 1.56
C LEU A 89 -8.23 1.35 1.63
N GLN A 90 -8.18 0.40 0.72
CA GLN A 90 -7.01 -0.44 0.48
C GLN A 90 -6.43 -0.16 -0.90
N ILE A 91 -5.11 -0.26 -1.01
CA ILE A 91 -4.38 -0.10 -2.27
C ILE A 91 -4.44 -1.42 -3.02
N VAL A 92 -4.99 -1.38 -4.22
CA VAL A 92 -5.06 -2.52 -5.15
C VAL A 92 -3.91 -2.49 -6.14
N ASP A 93 -3.48 -1.30 -6.54
CA ASP A 93 -2.43 -1.09 -7.52
C ASP A 93 -1.74 0.26 -7.32
N ILE A 94 -0.49 0.35 -7.70
CA ILE A 94 0.29 1.59 -7.71
C ILE A 94 1.19 1.64 -8.94
N GLU A 95 1.28 2.80 -9.55
CA GLU A 95 2.06 3.05 -10.75
C GLU A 95 2.79 4.36 -10.59
N ASP A 96 4.05 4.40 -11.00
CA ASP A 96 4.74 5.66 -11.18
C ASP A 96 4.48 6.17 -12.59
N ILE A 97 3.87 7.35 -12.65
CA ILE A 97 3.54 8.04 -13.90
C ILE A 97 4.52 9.19 -14.19
N GLY A 98 5.47 9.45 -13.29
CA GLY A 98 6.54 10.44 -13.47
C GLY A 98 7.77 9.90 -14.18
N THR A 99 7.96 8.58 -14.27
CA THR A 99 9.06 7.96 -15.01
C THR A 99 8.57 7.14 -16.20
N SER A 100 9.36 7.11 -17.27
CA SER A 100 9.04 6.34 -18.47
C SER A 100 8.94 4.84 -18.18
N LEU A 101 8.01 4.14 -18.85
CA LEU A 101 7.85 2.69 -18.75
C LEU A 101 9.17 1.95 -19.05
N TRP A 102 9.91 2.37 -20.08
CA TRP A 102 11.19 1.76 -20.44
C TRP A 102 12.21 1.82 -19.31
N SER A 103 12.39 3.00 -18.69
CA SER A 103 13.30 3.17 -17.55
C SER A 103 12.90 2.29 -16.36
N GLN A 104 11.60 2.11 -16.13
CA GLN A 104 11.10 1.22 -15.08
C GLN A 104 11.38 -0.26 -15.38
N VAL A 105 11.18 -0.71 -16.62
CA VAL A 105 11.53 -2.07 -17.05
C VAL A 105 13.02 -2.30 -16.88
N GLU A 106 13.85 -1.41 -17.41
CA GLU A 106 15.30 -1.49 -17.30
C GLU A 106 15.76 -1.55 -15.84
N ALA A 107 15.19 -0.72 -14.96
CA ALA A 107 15.49 -0.75 -13.53
C ALA A 107 15.16 -2.11 -12.89
N ILE A 108 14.09 -2.78 -13.29
CA ILE A 108 13.76 -4.14 -12.83
C ILE A 108 14.80 -5.13 -13.34
N GLU A 109 15.15 -5.08 -14.63
CA GLU A 109 16.10 -6.04 -15.20
C GLU A 109 17.52 -5.89 -14.63
N ARG A 110 17.95 -4.67 -14.30
CA ARG A 110 19.25 -4.43 -13.65
C ARG A 110 19.32 -5.15 -12.29
N ILE A 111 18.22 -5.13 -11.53
CA ILE A 111 18.14 -5.86 -10.25
C ILE A 111 18.18 -7.37 -10.49
N GLU A 112 17.43 -7.88 -11.49
CA GLU A 112 17.44 -9.30 -11.86
C GLU A 112 18.84 -9.79 -12.29
N ARG A 113 19.62 -8.91 -12.94
CA ARG A 113 21.01 -9.19 -13.33
C ARG A 113 22.03 -9.03 -12.20
N GLY A 114 21.62 -8.53 -11.03
CA GLY A 114 22.51 -8.28 -9.90
C GLY A 114 23.44 -7.09 -10.11
N GLU A 115 23.02 -6.09 -10.88
CA GLU A 115 23.81 -4.88 -11.15
C GLU A 115 23.52 -3.82 -10.06
N ALA A 116 24.54 -3.47 -9.27
CA ALA A 116 24.43 -2.41 -8.28
C ALA A 116 24.79 -1.06 -8.90
N ILE A 117 23.94 -0.05 -8.72
CA ILE A 117 24.22 1.31 -9.18
C ILE A 117 25.04 2.04 -8.11
N ARG A 118 26.30 2.40 -8.42
CA ARG A 118 27.09 3.34 -7.61
C ARG A 118 27.21 4.66 -8.38
N GLY A 119 26.34 5.62 -8.05
CA GLY A 119 26.32 6.93 -8.70
C GLY A 119 25.74 6.87 -10.12
N ARG A 120 26.49 7.32 -11.13
CA ARG A 120 26.09 7.32 -12.55
C ARG A 120 26.66 6.13 -13.33
N GLU A 121 27.31 5.20 -12.63
CA GLU A 121 27.99 4.04 -13.19
C GLU A 121 27.33 2.74 -12.72
N ILE A 122 27.17 1.80 -13.66
CA ILE A 122 26.62 0.47 -13.42
C ILE A 122 27.78 -0.45 -13.07
N VAL A 123 27.82 -0.97 -11.84
CA VAL A 123 28.86 -1.89 -11.38
C VAL A 123 28.27 -3.29 -11.25
N ARG A 124 28.83 -4.25 -12.00
CA ARG A 124 28.48 -5.66 -11.85
C ARG A 124 29.09 -6.19 -10.55
N THR A 125 28.26 -6.50 -9.56
CA THR A 125 28.75 -7.20 -8.36
C THR A 125 28.89 -8.67 -8.69
N VAL A 126 30.12 -9.11 -8.94
CA VAL A 126 30.46 -10.53 -8.97
C VAL A 126 30.48 -11.00 -7.52
N ASN A 127 29.55 -11.88 -7.13
CA ASN A 127 29.66 -12.60 -5.87
C ASN A 127 30.86 -13.55 -5.99
N VAL A 128 31.99 -13.15 -5.42
CA VAL A 128 33.09 -14.06 -5.10
C VAL A 128 32.92 -14.44 -3.64
N ASP A 129 32.23 -15.55 -3.39
CA ASP A 129 32.33 -16.26 -2.12
C ASP A 129 33.66 -17.02 -2.14
N GLU A 130 34.71 -16.47 -1.54
CA GLU A 130 35.84 -17.28 -1.04
C GLU A 130 36.33 -16.71 0.30
N ASP A 131 36.29 -17.57 1.30
CA ASP A 131 36.77 -17.41 2.67
C ASP A 131 38.20 -16.82 2.75
N SER A 132 38.40 -15.83 3.63
CA SER A 132 39.68 -15.65 4.33
C SER A 132 39.51 -14.75 5.55
N GLU A 133 39.76 -15.35 6.71
CA GLU A 133 39.81 -14.71 8.02
C GLU A 133 41.00 -13.74 8.15
N GLU A 134 40.74 -12.67 8.91
CA GLU A 134 41.64 -11.99 9.84
C GLU A 134 42.83 -11.15 9.31
N ARG A 135 42.70 -9.81 9.39
CA ARG A 135 43.58 -8.95 10.23
C ARG A 135 43.18 -7.46 10.32
N ALA A 136 42.77 -7.10 11.54
CA ALA A 136 43.13 -5.92 12.34
C ALA A 136 43.00 -4.48 11.80
N ALA A 137 42.00 -3.80 12.39
CA ALA A 137 42.07 -2.50 13.09
C ALA A 137 42.33 -1.20 12.29
N ARG A 138 41.28 -0.36 12.21
CA ARG A 138 41.33 1.10 12.43
C ARG A 138 39.90 1.69 12.58
N THR A 139 39.64 2.13 13.81
CA THR A 139 38.73 3.15 14.35
C THR A 139 37.75 3.88 13.40
N GLY A 140 36.45 3.85 13.76
CA GLY A 140 35.47 4.86 13.32
C GLY A 140 34.01 4.45 13.56
N ASN A 141 33.43 4.89 14.68
CA ASN A 141 32.00 4.82 15.01
C ASN A 141 31.08 5.15 13.82
N ILE A 142 30.27 4.21 13.32
CA ILE A 142 28.89 4.46 12.87
C ILE A 142 28.03 3.24 13.21
N ARG A 143 26.93 3.51 13.94
CA ARG A 143 25.94 2.55 14.41
C ARG A 143 25.31 1.78 13.25
N ALA A 144 25.42 0.46 13.30
CA ALA A 144 24.57 -0.44 12.54
C ALA A 144 23.17 -0.48 13.17
N ALA A 145 22.14 -0.21 12.36
CA ALA A 145 20.79 -0.70 12.60
C ALA A 145 20.10 -0.88 11.24
N ASN A 146 20.20 -2.11 10.72
CA ASN A 146 19.27 -2.77 9.81
C ASN A 146 18.73 -1.94 8.63
N SER A 147 19.52 -1.86 7.56
CA SER A 147 19.02 -1.52 6.22
C SER A 147 19.65 -2.49 5.20
N ALA A 148 19.50 -3.78 5.46
CA ALA A 148 19.77 -4.83 4.49
C ALA A 148 18.42 -5.49 4.18
N ALA A 149 18.08 -5.55 2.89
CA ALA A 149 16.81 -6.01 2.28
C ALA A 149 15.80 -4.93 1.84
N SER A 150 16.26 -3.92 1.11
CA SER A 150 15.48 -3.40 -0.02
C SER A 150 16.44 -2.97 -1.12
N GLY A 151 16.61 -3.83 -2.12
CA GLY A 151 17.29 -3.46 -3.36
C GLY A 151 16.53 -2.30 -3.98
N ALA A 152 17.05 -1.09 -3.75
CA ALA A 152 16.48 0.15 -4.22
C ALA A 152 16.70 0.26 -5.73
N GLY A 153 15.86 -0.43 -6.50
CA GLY A 153 15.50 0.06 -7.82
C GLY A 153 15.03 1.48 -7.64
N SER A 154 15.71 2.43 -8.29
CA SER A 154 15.35 3.85 -8.40
C SER A 154 14.01 4.18 -7.75
N ASN A 155 14.03 4.55 -6.46
CA ASN A 155 12.85 5.00 -5.73
C ASN A 155 12.40 6.31 -6.37
N SER A 156 11.64 6.22 -7.46
CA SER A 156 11.08 7.38 -8.11
C SER A 156 10.18 8.09 -7.10
N ASN A 157 10.29 9.42 -7.07
CA ASN A 157 9.58 10.23 -6.09
C ASN A 157 8.16 10.59 -6.56
N GLY A 158 7.65 9.92 -7.60
CA GLY A 158 6.33 10.19 -8.17
C GLY A 158 6.24 11.52 -8.92
N PRO A 159 5.08 11.85 -9.52
CA PRO A 159 3.75 11.49 -9.03
C PRO A 159 3.35 10.03 -9.26
N HIS A 160 2.57 9.47 -8.33
CA HIS A 160 2.02 8.12 -8.42
C HIS A 160 0.53 8.11 -8.75
N ARG A 161 0.12 7.11 -9.53
CA ARG A 161 -1.27 6.72 -9.77
C ARG A 161 -1.58 5.48 -8.95
N LEU A 162 -2.65 5.51 -8.17
CA LEU A 162 -3.12 4.38 -7.37
C LEU A 162 -4.49 3.92 -7.84
N VAL A 163 -4.77 2.63 -7.64
CA VAL A 163 -6.13 2.10 -7.64
C VAL A 163 -6.49 1.78 -6.21
N LEU A 164 -7.51 2.45 -5.69
CA LEU A 164 -8.00 2.30 -4.32
C LEU A 164 -9.33 1.54 -4.33
N GLN A 165 -9.60 0.81 -3.26
CA GLN A 165 -10.84 0.05 -3.11
C GLN A 165 -11.40 0.19 -1.70
N ASP A 166 -12.71 0.39 -1.59
CA ASP A 166 -13.42 0.41 -0.30
C ASP A 166 -13.92 -0.99 0.12
N ALA A 167 -14.61 -1.04 1.26
CA ALA A 167 -15.22 -2.26 1.79
C ALA A 167 -16.39 -2.80 0.94
N ALA A 168 -17.04 -1.95 0.13
CA ALA A 168 -18.09 -2.38 -0.80
C ALA A 168 -17.50 -2.96 -2.10
N GLY A 169 -16.18 -2.84 -2.31
CA GLY A 169 -15.51 -3.25 -3.53
C GLY A 169 -15.51 -2.17 -4.61
N THR A 170 -16.02 -0.98 -4.33
CA THR A 170 -15.95 0.17 -5.24
C THR A 170 -14.49 0.54 -5.44
N ARG A 171 -14.06 0.60 -6.70
CA ARG A 171 -12.70 0.99 -7.07
C ARG A 171 -12.67 2.39 -7.63
N ALA A 172 -11.66 3.16 -7.24
CA ALA A 172 -11.42 4.49 -7.74
C ALA A 172 -9.95 4.69 -8.10
N VAL A 173 -9.70 5.46 -9.15
CA VAL A 173 -8.36 5.90 -9.52
C VAL A 173 -8.02 7.10 -8.66
N ALA A 174 -6.80 7.12 -8.13
CA ALA A 174 -6.28 8.25 -7.37
C ALA A 174 -4.95 8.70 -7.97
N ILE A 175 -4.71 10.01 -7.98
CA ILE A 175 -3.47 10.62 -8.45
C ILE A 175 -2.87 11.42 -7.31
N GLU A 176 -1.57 11.26 -7.11
CA GLU A 176 -0.80 12.06 -6.16
C GLU A 176 -0.65 13.50 -6.68
N LEU A 177 -1.52 14.40 -6.23
CA LEU A 177 -1.49 15.82 -6.58
C LEU A 177 -0.38 16.55 -5.83
N LYS A 178 -0.21 16.21 -4.55
CA LYS A 178 0.92 16.65 -3.72
C LYS A 178 1.57 15.42 -3.11
N ARG A 179 2.89 15.47 -2.96
CA ARG A 179 3.67 14.35 -2.42
C ARG A 179 3.15 13.90 -1.06
N VAL A 180 2.73 12.64 -0.96
CA VAL A 180 2.29 12.01 0.30
C VAL A 180 3.40 11.11 0.81
N GLU A 181 3.89 11.37 2.02
CA GLU A 181 4.93 10.53 2.62
C GLU A 181 4.46 9.09 2.78
N GLY A 182 5.34 8.14 2.45
CA GLY A 182 5.03 6.70 2.46
C GLY A 182 4.38 6.17 1.20
N ILE A 183 3.79 7.02 0.34
CA ILE A 183 3.33 6.59 -1.00
C ILE A 183 4.54 6.53 -1.94
N GLY A 184 4.68 5.38 -2.59
CA GLY A 184 5.64 5.20 -3.68
C GLY A 184 6.01 3.74 -3.89
N LEU A 185 6.57 3.48 -5.07
CA LEU A 185 7.06 2.16 -5.43
C LEU A 185 8.12 1.68 -4.43
N GLY A 186 7.97 0.46 -3.92
CA GLY A 186 8.87 -0.10 -2.91
C GLY A 186 8.72 0.48 -1.50
N LYS A 187 7.89 1.52 -1.31
CA LYS A 187 7.58 2.11 0.01
C LYS A 187 6.27 1.60 0.57
N ILE A 188 5.24 1.53 -0.27
CA ILE A 188 3.91 1.05 0.12
C ILE A 188 3.63 -0.31 -0.52
N PRO A 189 3.31 -1.35 0.26
CA PRO A 189 2.97 -2.65 -0.31
C PRO A 189 1.53 -2.69 -0.83
N ILE A 190 1.23 -3.64 -1.70
CA ILE A 190 -0.15 -3.87 -2.15
C ILE A 190 -0.99 -4.45 -1.01
N GLY A 191 -2.25 -4.03 -0.96
CA GLY A 191 -3.16 -4.30 0.13
C GLY A 191 -2.90 -3.43 1.37
N ALA A 192 -1.93 -2.50 1.34
CA ALA A 192 -1.80 -1.49 2.39
C ALA A 192 -3.06 -0.65 2.50
N LYS A 193 -3.34 -0.19 3.71
CA LYS A 193 -4.55 0.52 4.10
C LYS A 193 -4.26 1.98 4.32
N LEU A 194 -5.20 2.82 3.92
CA LEU A 194 -5.18 4.25 4.15
C LEU A 194 -6.58 4.75 4.50
N LEU A 195 -6.62 5.93 5.08
CA LEU A 195 -7.85 6.65 5.38
C LEU A 195 -7.91 7.89 4.51
N LEU A 196 -8.99 8.03 3.75
CA LEU A 196 -9.28 9.21 2.94
C LEU A 196 -10.20 10.14 3.73
N ARG A 197 -9.82 11.40 3.86
CA ARG A 197 -10.60 12.46 4.52
C ARG A 197 -10.52 13.70 3.68
N ASP A 198 -11.60 14.45 3.56
CA ASP A 198 -11.61 15.75 2.88
C ASP A 198 -10.76 15.70 1.59
N ALA A 199 -11.18 14.85 0.66
CA ALA A 199 -10.47 14.64 -0.60
C ALA A 199 -11.29 15.21 -1.76
N THR A 200 -10.61 15.80 -2.72
CA THR A 200 -11.23 16.27 -3.95
C THR A 200 -11.22 15.15 -4.97
N VAL A 201 -12.35 14.91 -5.62
CA VAL A 201 -12.44 14.07 -6.81
C VAL A 201 -12.72 14.97 -7.99
N ALA A 202 -11.85 14.94 -8.99
CA ALA A 202 -12.01 15.71 -10.22
C ALA A 202 -12.01 14.76 -11.41
N ARG A 203 -13.01 14.87 -12.28
CA ARG A 203 -13.14 14.05 -13.50
C ARG A 203 -12.96 12.55 -13.21
N GLY A 204 -13.61 12.05 -12.16
CA GLY A 204 -13.56 10.65 -11.77
C GLY A 204 -12.28 10.18 -11.04
N MET A 205 -11.35 11.09 -10.72
CA MET A 205 -10.08 10.76 -10.06
C MET A 205 -9.94 11.44 -8.70
N ILE A 206 -9.54 10.68 -7.68
CA ILE A 206 -9.25 11.20 -6.34
C ILE A 206 -7.89 11.93 -6.39
N LEU A 207 -7.87 13.19 -6.01
CA LEU A 207 -6.67 14.01 -5.92
C LEU A 207 -6.07 13.89 -4.52
N LEU A 208 -5.01 13.12 -4.39
CA LEU A 208 -4.37 12.86 -3.10
C LEU A 208 -3.42 14.00 -2.74
N THR A 209 -3.59 14.50 -1.52
CA THR A 209 -2.67 15.41 -0.85
C THR A 209 -2.37 14.90 0.55
N PRO A 210 -1.26 15.34 1.20
CA PRO A 210 -0.92 14.96 2.57
C PRO A 210 -2.04 15.19 3.58
N GLU A 211 -2.83 16.24 3.37
CA GLU A 211 -3.93 16.61 4.27
C GLU A 211 -5.14 15.67 4.11
N SER A 212 -5.28 15.04 2.95
CA SER A 212 -6.43 14.18 2.63
C SER A 212 -6.21 12.68 2.92
N VAL A 213 -4.99 12.28 3.25
CA VAL A 213 -4.59 10.88 3.40
C VAL A 213 -3.90 10.62 4.72
N SER A 214 -4.34 9.58 5.43
CA SER A 214 -3.58 9.02 6.56
C SER A 214 -3.26 7.55 6.28
N LEU A 215 -1.99 7.20 6.19
CA LEU A 215 -1.57 5.81 5.99
C LEU A 215 -1.78 5.01 7.28
N LEU A 216 -2.47 3.87 7.17
CA LEU A 216 -2.68 2.91 8.26
C LEU A 216 -1.67 1.74 8.19
N GLY A 217 -1.03 1.55 7.03
CA GLY A 217 -0.08 0.47 6.79
C GLY A 217 -0.78 -0.87 6.53
N GLY A 218 -0.15 -1.97 6.93
CA GLY A 218 -0.62 -3.31 6.56
C GLY A 218 -0.17 -3.71 5.15
N LYS A 219 -0.51 -4.95 4.80
CA LYS A 219 -0.10 -5.62 3.56
C LYS A 219 -0.97 -6.85 3.37
N ILE A 220 -1.35 -7.18 2.15
CA ILE A 220 -1.92 -8.49 1.82
C ILE A 220 -0.84 -9.26 1.07
N GLU A 221 -0.19 -10.20 1.75
CA GLU A 221 1.06 -10.84 1.29
C GLU A 221 0.93 -11.43 -0.12
N THR A 222 -0.15 -12.15 -0.37
CA THR A 222 -0.41 -12.80 -1.65
C THR A 222 -0.60 -11.80 -2.80
N LEU A 223 -1.26 -10.67 -2.54
CA LEU A 223 -1.48 -9.63 -3.55
C LEU A 223 -0.19 -8.83 -3.83
N ASP A 224 0.58 -8.53 -2.79
CA ASP A 224 1.87 -7.83 -2.95
C ASP A 224 2.89 -8.67 -3.71
N GLN A 225 2.97 -9.96 -3.40
CA GLN A 225 3.86 -10.88 -4.11
C GLN A 225 3.44 -11.01 -5.58
N ALA A 226 2.17 -11.27 -5.85
CA ALA A 226 1.66 -11.39 -7.22
C ALA A 226 1.86 -10.09 -8.02
N TRP A 227 1.69 -8.92 -7.39
CA TRP A 227 1.93 -7.63 -8.05
C TRP A 227 3.41 -7.44 -8.37
N LYS A 228 4.33 -7.76 -7.46
CA LYS A 228 5.78 -7.65 -7.69
C LYS A 228 6.23 -8.54 -8.84
N GLU A 229 5.80 -9.80 -8.84
CA GLU A 229 6.12 -10.78 -9.88
C GLU A 229 5.53 -10.38 -11.25
N GLY A 230 4.29 -9.89 -11.26
CA GLY A 230 3.60 -9.48 -12.49
C GLY A 230 4.02 -8.12 -13.06
N ARG A 231 4.76 -7.30 -12.28
CA ARG A 231 5.00 -5.89 -12.61
C ARG A 231 5.74 -5.70 -13.93
N LYS A 232 6.83 -6.45 -14.16
CA LYS A 232 7.65 -6.34 -15.38
C LYS A 232 6.80 -6.64 -16.61
N ALA A 233 6.08 -7.77 -16.59
CA ALA A 233 5.19 -8.18 -17.67
C ALA A 233 4.13 -7.12 -17.99
N LYS A 234 3.51 -6.52 -16.96
CA LYS A 234 2.53 -5.44 -17.13
C LYS A 234 3.13 -4.20 -17.80
N LEU A 235 4.35 -3.81 -17.41
CA LEU A 235 5.05 -2.66 -18.02
C LEU A 235 5.40 -2.95 -19.48
N THR A 236 5.95 -4.12 -19.79
CA THR A 236 6.28 -4.53 -21.18
C THR A 236 5.04 -4.57 -22.06
N ALA A 237 3.92 -5.11 -21.55
CA ALA A 237 2.67 -5.15 -22.30
C ALA A 237 2.16 -3.75 -22.67
N ARG A 238 2.25 -2.78 -21.74
CA ARG A 238 1.90 -1.39 -22.01
C ARG A 238 2.78 -0.72 -23.06
N ILE A 239 4.08 -1.00 -23.04
CA ILE A 239 5.01 -0.47 -24.04
C ILE A 239 4.58 -0.97 -25.43
N THR A 240 4.33 -2.27 -25.57
CA THR A 240 3.89 -2.88 -26.83
C THR A 240 2.53 -2.33 -27.30
N GLU A 241 1.59 -2.08 -26.39
CA GLU A 241 0.30 -1.46 -26.70
C GLU A 241 0.48 -0.02 -27.22
N MET A 242 1.34 0.77 -26.58
CA MET A 242 1.66 2.13 -27.03
C MET A 242 2.30 2.15 -28.41
N GLU A 243 3.26 1.26 -28.68
CA GLU A 243 3.91 1.15 -29.99
C GLU A 243 2.90 0.82 -31.10
N ARG A 244 1.96 -0.09 -30.82
CA ARG A 244 0.88 -0.42 -31.76
C ARG A 244 -0.05 0.76 -32.03
N SER A 245 -0.37 1.54 -31.00
CA SER A 245 -1.24 2.71 -31.14
C SER A 245 -0.61 3.86 -31.93
N GLN A 246 0.73 3.95 -31.96
CA GLN A 246 1.46 4.96 -32.73
C GLN A 246 1.70 4.57 -34.20
N ALA A 247 1.56 3.28 -34.53
CA ALA A 247 1.72 2.77 -35.89
C ALA A 247 0.43 2.81 -36.73
N LEU A 248 -0.69 3.22 -36.13
CA LEU A 248 -2.02 3.38 -36.74
C LEU A 248 -2.35 4.86 -36.90
#